data_AF-A0A7W4HSI8-F1
#
_entry.id   AF-A0A7W4HSI8-F1
#
_cell.length_a   1.000
_cell.length_b   1.000
_cell.length_c   1.000
_cell.angle_alpha   90.00
_cell.angle_beta   90.00
_cell.angle_gamma   90.00
#
_symmetry.space_group_name_H-M   'P 1'
#
loop_
_entity.id
_entity.type
_entity.pdbx_description
1 polymer ?
#
loop_
_entity_poly.entity_id
_entity_poly.type
_entity_poly.pdbx_seq_one_letter_code
_entity_poly.pdbx_strand_id
1 'polypeptide(L)'
;MKWLNDIVNTFQDTNKEILVSSGASPSGVYHVGHLREIVIADTVVRALKQAGIRARHVHVSDNLDAFRKVPVNLPASYEQYLGMPLYTVPSPDDRYGSWGDFCLKPFLDSADKIGITMDVVYASDKYRSGFFVPAIERSLSRIDKAKSAIQEVSGRQLDDQWSPIQIMEHGRLKNRRFISMDSDAKTITYRSHDGS
;
A
#
# COMPACT_ATOMS: atom_id res chain seq x y z
N MET A 1 -3.57 17.36 -25.21
CA MET A 1 -3.64 17.65 -23.76
C MET A 1 -2.24 18.03 -23.28
N LYS A 2 -1.98 19.30 -22.92
CA LYS A 2 -0.62 19.80 -22.62
C LYS A 2 0.12 18.96 -21.55
N TRP A 3 -0.56 18.64 -20.45
CA TRP A 3 0.02 17.89 -19.33
C TRP A 3 0.51 16.48 -19.71
N LEU A 4 -0.15 15.79 -20.64
CA LEU A 4 0.30 14.47 -21.12
C LEU A 4 1.57 14.60 -21.95
N ASN A 5 1.65 15.63 -22.80
CA ASN A 5 2.85 15.89 -23.59
C ASN A 5 4.03 16.21 -22.67
N ASP A 6 3.82 16.98 -21.60
CA ASP A 6 4.87 17.30 -20.62
C ASP A 6 5.40 16.01 -19.94
N ILE A 7 4.50 15.08 -19.59
CA ILE A 7 4.89 13.76 -19.05
C ILE A 7 5.67 12.96 -20.09
N VAL A 8 5.18 12.85 -21.32
CA VAL A 8 5.87 12.11 -22.39
C VAL A 8 7.27 12.68 -22.64
N ASN A 9 7.39 14.00 -22.76
CA ASN A 9 8.66 14.70 -22.98
C ASN A 9 9.66 14.42 -21.85
N THR A 10 9.19 14.26 -20.61
CA THR A 10 10.05 13.91 -19.47
C THR A 10 10.74 12.55 -19.65
N PHE A 11 10.13 11.62 -20.40
CA PHE A 11 10.61 10.24 -20.54
C PHE A 11 11.09 9.89 -21.96
N GLN A 12 11.16 10.85 -22.89
CA GLN A 12 11.52 10.60 -24.30
C GLN A 12 12.86 9.90 -24.48
N ASP A 13 13.85 10.22 -23.64
CA ASP A 13 15.21 9.65 -23.74
C ASP A 13 15.40 8.41 -22.84
N THR A 14 14.31 7.84 -22.28
CA THR A 14 14.40 6.71 -21.36
C THR A 14 14.38 5.36 -22.09
N ASN A 15 15.45 4.58 -21.94
CA ASN A 15 15.54 3.21 -22.49
C ASN A 15 14.94 2.12 -21.57
N LYS A 16 14.50 2.49 -20.36
CA LYS A 16 13.86 1.59 -19.39
C LYS A 16 12.35 1.59 -19.56
N GLU A 17 11.71 0.51 -19.15
CA GLU A 17 10.26 0.48 -19.02
C GLU A 17 9.82 1.45 -17.91
N ILE A 18 8.81 2.28 -18.19
CA ILE A 18 8.20 3.19 -17.23
C ILE A 18 7.07 2.46 -16.49
N LEU A 19 7.14 2.45 -15.16
CA LEU A 19 6.06 1.96 -14.31
C LEU A 19 5.21 3.14 -13.87
N VAL A 20 3.94 3.15 -14.28
CA VAL A 20 2.95 4.10 -13.77
C VAL A 20 2.19 3.39 -12.66
N SER A 21 2.27 3.92 -11.44
CA SER A 21 1.63 3.30 -10.27
C SER A 21 0.33 4.02 -9.92
N SER A 22 -0.70 3.24 -9.63
CA SER A 22 -1.79 3.64 -8.74
C SER A 22 -1.77 2.72 -7.51
N GLY A 23 -2.57 3.02 -6.49
CA GLY A 23 -2.69 2.17 -5.32
C GLY A 23 -3.83 2.57 -4.40
N ALA A 24 -4.32 1.60 -3.64
CA ALA A 24 -5.35 1.85 -2.64
C ALA A 24 -5.35 0.76 -1.57
N SER A 25 -5.72 1.18 -0.36
CA SER A 25 -6.02 0.28 0.75
C SER A 25 -7.45 -0.26 0.60
N PRO A 26 -7.65 -1.59 0.46
CA PRO A 26 -8.98 -2.18 0.28
C PRO A 26 -9.72 -2.29 1.63
N SER A 27 -9.85 -1.15 2.33
CA SER A 27 -10.49 -1.02 3.64
C SER A 27 -11.98 -0.70 3.55
N GLY A 28 -12.49 -0.52 2.34
CA GLY A 28 -13.89 -0.27 2.00
C GLY A 28 -14.13 -0.45 0.51
N VAL A 29 -15.40 -0.51 0.12
CA VAL A 29 -15.79 -0.63 -1.30
C VAL A 29 -15.27 0.59 -2.07
N TYR A 30 -14.65 0.34 -3.22
CA TYR A 30 -14.05 1.38 -4.04
C TYR A 30 -15.14 2.24 -4.69
N HIS A 31 -15.08 3.55 -4.46
CA HIS A 31 -15.94 4.54 -5.11
C HIS A 31 -15.28 5.18 -6.35
N VAL A 32 -16.03 6.03 -7.07
CA VAL A 32 -15.58 6.77 -8.27
C VAL A 32 -14.26 7.55 -8.09
N GLY A 33 -13.94 8.01 -6.88
CA GLY A 33 -12.63 8.59 -6.58
C GLY A 33 -11.44 7.67 -6.88
N HIS A 34 -11.54 6.36 -6.62
CA HIS A 34 -10.49 5.39 -6.98
C HIS A 34 -10.42 5.17 -8.49
N LEU A 35 -11.57 5.23 -9.17
CA LEU A 35 -11.64 5.15 -10.62
C LEU A 35 -10.83 6.28 -11.29
N ARG A 36 -10.93 7.50 -10.75
CA ARG A 36 -10.14 8.64 -11.25
C ARG A 36 -8.64 8.35 -11.27
N GLU A 37 -8.12 7.69 -10.24
CA GLU A 37 -6.69 7.38 -10.16
C GLU A 37 -6.26 6.38 -11.23
N ILE A 38 -6.99 5.27 -11.42
CA ILE A 38 -6.65 4.28 -12.44
C ILE A 38 -6.85 4.82 -13.87
N VAL A 39 -7.83 5.69 -14.10
CA VAL A 39 -8.05 6.34 -15.40
C VAL A 39 -6.88 7.26 -15.74
N ILE A 40 -6.38 8.05 -14.79
CA ILE A 40 -5.22 8.92 -15.01
C ILE A 40 -3.98 8.06 -15.30
N ALA A 41 -3.73 7.03 -14.50
CA ALA A 41 -2.59 6.13 -14.70
C ALA A 41 -2.63 5.46 -16.07
N ASP A 42 -3.77 4.91 -16.48
CA ASP A 42 -3.96 4.29 -17.79
C ASP A 42 -3.79 5.29 -18.94
N THR A 43 -4.32 6.52 -18.78
CA THR A 43 -4.15 7.59 -19.78
C THR A 43 -2.67 7.93 -19.98
N VAL A 44 -1.89 8.00 -18.90
CA VAL A 44 -0.44 8.23 -18.97
C VAL A 44 0.27 7.06 -19.67
N VAL A 45 -0.07 5.81 -19.32
CA VAL A 45 0.50 4.63 -19.97
C VAL A 45 0.22 4.62 -21.48
N ARG A 46 -1.01 4.94 -21.89
CA ARG A 46 -1.38 5.02 -23.30
C ARG A 46 -0.59 6.11 -24.03
N ALA A 47 -0.45 7.29 -23.43
CA ALA A 47 0.32 8.39 -24.02
C ALA A 47 1.80 8.02 -24.20
N LEU A 48 2.41 7.38 -23.20
CA LEU A 48 3.79 6.89 -23.29
C LEU A 48 3.94 5.84 -24.40
N LYS A 49 3.04 4.86 -24.46
CA LYS A 49 3.04 3.82 -25.50
C LYS A 49 2.85 4.41 -26.90
N GLN A 50 1.98 5.39 -27.06
CA GLN A 50 1.75 6.08 -28.34
C GLN A 50 3.00 6.84 -28.81
N ALA A 51 3.84 7.30 -27.89
CA ALA A 51 5.13 7.92 -28.17
C ALA A 51 6.29 6.92 -28.35
N GLY A 52 6.00 5.60 -28.39
CA GLY A 52 7.02 4.55 -28.55
C GLY A 52 7.76 4.19 -27.25
N ILE A 53 7.35 4.72 -26.10
CA ILE A 53 7.97 4.46 -24.80
C ILE A 53 7.32 3.23 -24.17
N ARG A 54 8.14 2.27 -23.74
CA ARG A 54 7.65 1.08 -23.01
C ARG A 54 7.10 1.52 -21.65
N ALA A 55 5.84 1.22 -21.38
CA ALA A 55 5.20 1.54 -20.12
C ALA A 55 4.16 0.49 -19.72
N ARG A 56 3.95 0.30 -18.41
CA ARG A 56 2.85 -0.52 -17.87
C ARG A 56 2.28 0.08 -16.59
N HIS A 57 1.01 -0.24 -16.34
CA HIS A 57 0.27 0.20 -15.17
C HIS A 57 0.38 -0.86 -14.07
N VAL A 58 0.91 -0.48 -12.91
CA VAL A 58 0.88 -1.28 -11.68
C VAL A 58 -0.14 -0.70 -10.71
N HIS A 59 -1.03 -1.54 -10.17
CA HIS A 59 -1.93 -1.17 -9.09
C HIS A 59 -1.54 -1.87 -7.80
N VAL A 60 -1.10 -1.11 -6.80
CA VAL A 60 -0.72 -1.66 -5.49
C VAL A 60 -1.96 -1.74 -4.60
N SER A 61 -2.33 -2.96 -4.21
CA SER A 61 -3.33 -3.18 -3.17
C SER A 61 -2.64 -3.24 -1.81
N ASP A 62 -2.89 -2.25 -0.96
CA ASP A 62 -2.37 -2.21 0.42
C ASP A 62 -3.15 -3.15 1.36
N ASN A 63 -3.40 -4.39 0.92
CA ASN A 63 -4.20 -5.38 1.64
C ASN A 63 -3.55 -5.88 2.95
N LEU A 64 -2.32 -5.47 3.24
CA LEU A 64 -1.67 -5.69 4.53
C LEU A 64 -2.09 -4.66 5.59
N ASP A 65 -2.69 -3.53 5.20
CA ASP A 65 -3.14 -2.51 6.15
C ASP A 65 -4.05 -3.08 7.23
N ALA A 66 -4.05 -2.43 8.39
CA ALA A 66 -4.92 -2.81 9.49
C ALA A 66 -6.39 -2.50 9.18
N PHE A 67 -7.28 -3.41 9.54
CA PHE A 67 -8.71 -3.15 9.64
C PHE A 67 -8.97 -2.23 10.84
N ARG A 68 -9.08 -0.92 10.59
CA ARG A 68 -9.09 0.13 11.63
C ARG A 68 -10.46 0.46 12.21
N LYS A 69 -11.52 0.20 11.44
CA LYS A 69 -12.91 0.49 11.83
C LYS A 69 -13.82 -0.51 11.13
N VAL A 70 -14.94 -0.83 11.78
CA VAL A 70 -16.01 -1.61 11.15
C VAL A 70 -16.78 -0.69 10.18
N PRO A 71 -16.83 -1.00 8.87
CA PRO A 71 -17.69 -0.29 7.92
C PRO A 71 -19.16 -0.38 8.32
N VAL A 72 -19.93 0.67 7.99
CA VAL A 72 -21.36 0.78 8.36
C VAL A 72 -22.20 -0.37 7.82
N ASN A 73 -21.79 -0.99 6.72
CA ASN A 73 -22.47 -2.10 6.06
C ASN A 73 -22.06 -3.49 6.60
N LEU A 74 -21.22 -3.56 7.64
CA LEU A 74 -20.82 -4.80 8.30
C LEU A 74 -21.44 -4.91 9.69
N PRO A 75 -21.73 -6.14 10.18
CA PRO A 75 -22.26 -6.34 11.52
C PRO A 75 -21.20 -6.01 12.59
N ALA A 76 -21.65 -5.61 13.78
CA ALA A 76 -20.78 -5.26 14.91
C ALA A 76 -19.85 -6.42 15.33
N SER A 77 -20.20 -7.67 15.01
CA SER A 77 -19.32 -8.83 15.23
C SER A 77 -17.96 -8.70 14.54
N TYR A 78 -17.79 -7.82 13.56
CA TYR A 78 -16.49 -7.56 12.91
C TYR A 78 -15.49 -6.78 13.79
N GLU A 79 -15.93 -6.21 14.92
CA GLU A 79 -15.03 -5.55 15.88
C GLU A 79 -13.91 -6.47 16.37
N GLN A 80 -14.16 -7.78 16.42
CA GLN A 80 -13.15 -8.77 16.80
C GLN A 80 -11.92 -8.79 15.87
N TYR A 81 -12.09 -8.34 14.62
CA TYR A 81 -11.03 -8.31 13.60
C TYR A 81 -10.25 -7.00 13.58
N LEU A 82 -10.55 -6.04 14.45
CA LEU A 82 -9.85 -4.76 14.49
C LEU A 82 -8.34 -4.95 14.74
N GLY A 83 -7.54 -4.24 13.93
CA GLY A 83 -6.09 -4.34 13.90
C GLY A 83 -5.54 -5.49 13.06
N MET A 84 -6.37 -6.42 12.60
CA MET A 84 -5.92 -7.50 11.71
C MET A 84 -5.71 -6.98 10.28
N PRO A 85 -4.80 -7.56 9.49
CA PRO A 85 -4.63 -7.22 8.08
C PRO A 85 -5.89 -7.45 7.24
N LEU A 86 -6.19 -6.56 6.30
CA LEU A 86 -7.37 -6.66 5.42
C LEU A 86 -7.44 -7.98 4.65
N TYR A 87 -6.29 -8.56 4.28
CA TYR A 87 -6.22 -9.87 3.59
C TYR A 87 -6.57 -11.07 4.48
N THR A 88 -6.68 -10.88 5.79
CA THR A 88 -7.01 -11.94 6.77
C THR A 88 -8.41 -11.78 7.37
N VAL A 89 -9.01 -10.59 7.29
CA VAL A 89 -10.37 -10.37 7.78
C VAL A 89 -11.34 -11.11 6.86
N PRO A 90 -12.31 -11.89 7.38
CA PRO A 90 -13.26 -12.63 6.54
C PRO A 90 -14.11 -11.72 5.66
N SER A 91 -14.39 -12.17 4.42
CA SER A 91 -15.40 -11.55 3.58
C SER A 91 -16.79 -11.62 4.23
N PRO A 92 -17.66 -10.62 4.05
CA PRO A 92 -19.05 -10.68 4.51
C PRO A 92 -19.93 -11.63 3.70
N ASP A 93 -19.44 -12.13 2.57
CA ASP A 93 -20.09 -13.14 1.75
C ASP A 93 -19.10 -14.23 1.30
N ASP A 94 -19.64 -15.32 0.77
CA ASP A 94 -18.85 -16.50 0.36
C ASP A 94 -18.14 -16.32 -1.00
N ARG A 95 -18.24 -15.15 -1.64
CA ARG A 95 -17.66 -14.93 -2.99
C ARG A 95 -16.15 -14.72 -2.94
N TYR A 96 -15.64 -14.25 -1.81
CA TYR A 96 -14.24 -13.84 -1.66
C TYR A 96 -13.61 -14.39 -0.39
N GLY A 97 -12.30 -14.64 -0.43
CA GLY A 97 -11.58 -15.21 0.71
C GLY A 97 -11.27 -14.22 1.84
N SER A 98 -11.36 -12.92 1.59
CA SER A 98 -11.08 -11.88 2.57
C SER A 98 -11.86 -10.59 2.29
N TRP A 99 -11.98 -9.74 3.30
CA TRP A 99 -12.51 -8.39 3.18
C TRP A 99 -11.74 -7.54 2.17
N GLY A 100 -10.39 -7.66 2.16
CA GLY A 100 -9.56 -6.98 1.18
C GLY A 100 -9.93 -7.37 -0.26
N ASP A 101 -10.12 -8.67 -0.51
CA ASP A 101 -10.56 -9.17 -1.82
C ASP A 101 -11.99 -8.75 -2.15
N PHE A 102 -12.90 -8.78 -1.17
CA PHE A 102 -14.28 -8.32 -1.32
C PHE A 102 -14.35 -6.86 -1.79
N CYS A 103 -13.44 -6.02 -1.30
CA CYS A 103 -13.36 -4.62 -1.71
C CYS A 103 -12.71 -4.45 -3.09
N LEU A 104 -11.63 -5.17 -3.36
CA LEU A 104 -10.78 -4.95 -4.54
C LEU A 104 -11.33 -5.62 -5.82
N LYS A 105 -11.75 -6.88 -5.76
CA LYS A 105 -12.06 -7.67 -6.97
C LYS A 105 -13.20 -7.07 -7.81
N PRO A 106 -14.33 -6.61 -7.22
CA PRO A 106 -15.37 -5.92 -7.99
C PRO A 106 -14.87 -4.65 -8.70
N PHE A 107 -13.90 -3.95 -8.12
CA PHE A 107 -13.29 -2.78 -8.73
C PHE A 107 -12.43 -3.15 -9.93
N LEU A 108 -11.64 -4.23 -9.83
CA LEU A 108 -10.87 -4.76 -10.96
C LEU A 108 -11.79 -5.20 -12.11
N ASP A 109 -12.88 -5.90 -11.81
CA ASP A 109 -13.88 -6.28 -12.82
C ASP A 109 -14.51 -5.05 -13.50
N SER A 110 -14.71 -3.97 -12.74
CA SER A 110 -15.26 -2.72 -13.28
C SER A 110 -14.25 -1.97 -14.16
N ALA A 111 -12.97 -2.00 -13.79
CA ALA A 111 -11.88 -1.43 -14.58
C ALA A 111 -11.70 -2.17 -15.91
N ASP A 112 -11.78 -3.50 -15.89
CA ASP A 112 -11.69 -4.34 -17.09
C ASP A 112 -12.82 -4.03 -18.08
N LYS A 113 -14.06 -3.88 -17.59
CA LYS A 113 -15.24 -3.51 -18.41
C LYS A 113 -15.11 -2.19 -19.16
N ILE A 114 -14.29 -1.26 -18.67
CA ILE A 114 -14.01 0.02 -19.34
C ILE A 114 -12.67 0.01 -20.09
N GLY A 115 -12.05 -1.16 -20.23
CA GLY A 115 -10.83 -1.37 -21.01
C GLY A 115 -9.55 -0.90 -20.32
N ILE A 116 -9.53 -0.81 -18.99
CA ILE A 116 -8.33 -0.49 -18.21
C ILE A 116 -7.71 -1.80 -17.70
N THR A 117 -6.49 -2.07 -18.14
CA THR A 117 -5.70 -3.24 -17.74
C THR A 117 -4.55 -2.81 -16.82
N MET A 118 -4.42 -3.46 -15.66
CA MET A 118 -3.38 -3.15 -14.68
C MET A 118 -2.78 -4.42 -14.05
N ASP A 119 -1.49 -4.39 -13.77
CA ASP A 119 -0.81 -5.44 -13.01
C ASP A 119 -1.06 -5.22 -11.52
N VAL A 120 -1.86 -6.08 -10.91
CA VAL A 120 -2.19 -5.97 -9.48
C VAL A 120 -1.04 -6.54 -8.64
N VAL A 121 -0.55 -5.74 -7.70
CA VAL A 121 0.46 -6.15 -6.72
C VAL A 121 -0.15 -6.08 -5.33
N TYR A 122 -0.25 -7.23 -4.67
CA TYR A 122 -0.67 -7.29 -3.27
C TYR A 122 0.50 -6.98 -2.34
N ALA A 123 0.33 -5.99 -1.47
CA ALA A 123 1.35 -5.61 -0.49
C ALA A 123 1.70 -6.79 0.42
N SER A 124 0.71 -7.54 0.92
CA SER A 124 0.93 -8.73 1.76
C SER A 124 1.89 -9.74 1.12
N ASP A 125 1.77 -10.02 -0.18
CA ASP A 125 2.68 -10.92 -0.89
C ASP A 125 4.10 -10.37 -0.96
N LYS A 126 4.25 -9.08 -1.28
CA LYS A 126 5.56 -8.43 -1.35
C LYS A 126 6.24 -8.38 0.01
N TYR A 127 5.52 -8.06 1.08
CA TYR A 127 6.04 -8.11 2.45
C TYR A 127 6.50 -9.53 2.83
N ARG A 128 5.65 -10.55 2.62
CA ARG A 128 5.98 -11.95 2.98
C ARG A 128 7.13 -12.54 2.17
N SER A 129 7.30 -12.11 0.92
CA SER A 129 8.42 -12.55 0.07
C SER A 129 9.77 -11.94 0.46
N GLY A 130 9.80 -10.98 1.40
CA GLY A 130 11.00 -10.25 1.77
C GLY A 130 11.40 -9.16 0.77
N PHE A 131 10.59 -8.89 -0.26
CA PHE A 131 10.86 -7.87 -1.28
C PHE A 131 11.17 -6.49 -0.68
N PHE A 132 10.50 -6.14 0.42
CA PHE A 132 10.68 -4.84 1.09
C PHE A 132 11.79 -4.83 2.16
N VAL A 133 12.49 -5.93 2.44
CA VAL A 133 13.53 -6.00 3.48
C VAL A 133 14.57 -4.88 3.32
N PRO A 134 15.20 -4.65 2.14
CA PRO A 134 16.19 -3.59 2.00
C PRO A 134 15.63 -2.18 2.29
N ALA A 135 14.36 -1.95 1.96
CA ALA A 135 13.70 -0.68 2.22
C ALA A 135 13.40 -0.50 3.72
N ILE A 136 12.96 -1.57 4.40
CA ILE A 136 12.72 -1.58 5.85
C ILE A 136 14.02 -1.30 6.60
N GLU A 137 15.11 -2.01 6.29
CA GLU A 137 16.42 -1.81 6.92
C GLU A 137 16.94 -0.39 6.71
N ARG A 138 16.75 0.17 5.51
CA ARG A 138 17.13 1.56 5.21
C ARG A 138 16.30 2.58 5.99
N SER A 139 15.01 2.33 6.20
CA SER A 139 14.15 3.21 6.99
C SER A 139 14.52 3.18 8.48
N LEU A 140 14.80 1.99 9.03
CA LEU A 140 15.17 1.82 10.43
C LEU A 140 16.57 2.39 10.75
N SER A 141 17.54 2.20 9.85
CA SER A 141 18.89 2.79 10.00
C SER A 141 18.93 4.32 9.85
N ARG A 142 17.82 4.94 9.41
CA ARG A 142 17.70 6.39 9.20
C ARG A 142 16.48 6.97 9.93
N ILE A 143 16.14 6.41 11.09
CA ILE A 143 14.91 6.75 11.82
C ILE A 143 14.81 8.25 12.13
N ASP A 144 15.91 8.89 12.52
CA ASP A 144 15.92 10.33 12.81
C ASP A 144 15.60 11.15 11.56
N LYS A 145 16.18 10.79 10.41
CA LYS A 145 15.88 11.46 9.14
C LYS A 145 14.42 11.27 8.73
N ALA A 146 13.86 10.08 8.96
CA ALA A 146 12.46 9.81 8.69
C ALA A 146 11.55 10.64 9.62
N LYS A 147 11.90 10.73 10.92
CA LYS A 147 11.18 11.53 11.91
C LYS A 147 11.20 13.01 11.54
N SER A 148 12.38 13.57 11.26
CA SER A 148 12.56 14.97 10.83
C SER A 148 11.75 15.29 9.58
N ALA A 149 11.82 14.45 8.54
CA ALA A 149 11.07 14.68 7.30
C ALA A 149 9.56 14.73 7.54
N ILE A 150 9.01 13.86 8.40
CA ILE A 150 7.58 13.89 8.75
C ILE A 150 7.25 15.17 9.51
N GLN A 151 8.05 15.54 10.51
CA GLN A 151 7.81 16.73 11.32
C GLN A 151 7.88 18.02 10.49
N GLU A 152 8.85 18.13 9.59
CA GLU A 152 9.06 19.29 8.72
C GLU A 152 7.94 19.47 7.69
N VAL A 153 7.56 18.38 7.00
CA VAL A 153 6.57 18.46 5.91
C VAL A 153 5.14 18.54 6.44
N SER A 154 4.81 17.77 7.48
CA SER A 154 3.43 17.70 7.99
C SER A 154 3.14 18.65 9.16
N GLY A 155 4.17 19.20 9.80
CA GLY A 155 4.05 19.95 11.06
C GLY A 155 3.69 19.09 12.29
N ARG A 156 3.41 17.80 12.10
CA ARG A 156 3.05 16.87 13.19
C ARG A 156 4.24 16.63 14.08
N GLN A 157 4.07 16.78 15.40
CA GLN A 157 5.06 16.36 16.38
C GLN A 157 4.96 14.85 16.62
N LEU A 158 6.08 14.15 16.43
CA LEU A 158 6.19 12.71 16.67
C LEU A 158 6.84 12.49 18.04
N ASP A 159 6.21 11.69 18.87
CA ASP A 159 6.73 11.33 20.19
C ASP A 159 7.98 10.44 20.10
N ASP A 160 8.58 10.15 21.25
CA ASP A 160 9.79 9.33 21.36
C ASP A 160 9.50 7.82 21.29
N GLN A 161 8.23 7.43 21.26
CA GLN A 161 7.78 6.05 21.05
C GLN A 161 7.52 5.77 19.56
N TRP A 162 7.57 6.77 18.70
CA TRP A 162 7.33 6.62 17.27
C TRP A 162 8.36 5.70 16.61
N SER A 163 7.89 4.92 15.64
CA SER A 163 8.74 4.11 14.78
C SER A 163 8.12 4.00 13.38
N PRO A 164 8.95 3.90 12.32
CA PRO A 164 8.49 3.87 10.93
C PRO A 164 7.96 2.48 10.52
N ILE A 165 7.60 1.63 11.49
CA ILE A 165 7.14 0.26 11.27
C ILE A 165 6.00 -0.09 12.23
N GLN A 166 5.20 -1.07 11.85
CA GLN A 166 4.27 -1.77 12.74
C GLN A 166 4.71 -3.23 12.85
N ILE A 167 4.45 -3.84 14.00
CA ILE A 167 4.79 -5.24 14.28
C ILE A 167 3.51 -6.07 14.27
N MET A 168 3.59 -7.26 13.67
CA MET A 168 2.52 -8.25 13.73
C MET A 168 2.59 -9.02 15.05
N GLU A 169 1.61 -8.85 15.93
CA GLU A 169 1.49 -9.59 17.18
C GLU A 169 0.10 -10.22 17.27
N HIS A 170 0.04 -11.55 17.47
CA HIS A 170 -1.22 -12.29 17.59
C HIS A 170 -2.22 -11.96 16.46
N GLY A 171 -1.71 -11.89 15.23
CA GLY A 171 -2.48 -11.56 14.02
C GLY A 171 -2.87 -10.10 13.85
N ARG A 172 -2.38 -9.18 14.70
CA ARG A 172 -2.74 -7.75 14.65
C ARG A 172 -1.51 -6.87 14.48
N LEU A 173 -1.65 -5.83 13.65
CA LEU A 173 -0.65 -4.79 13.50
C LEU A 173 -0.65 -3.86 14.71
N LYS A 174 0.52 -3.68 15.30
CA LYS A 174 0.74 -2.88 16.50
C LYS A 174 1.86 -1.88 16.28
N ASN A 175 1.66 -0.65 16.75
CA ASN A 175 2.74 0.31 16.85
C ASN A 175 3.65 -0.12 18.02
N ARG A 176 4.94 -0.29 17.73
CA ARG A 176 5.96 -0.65 18.72
C ARG A 176 7.17 0.23 18.52
N ARG A 177 7.80 0.62 19.62
CA ARG A 177 9.04 1.40 19.57
C ARG A 177 10.18 0.48 19.16
N PHE A 178 10.77 0.74 18.01
CA PHE A 178 12.00 0.13 17.55
C PHE A 178 13.17 0.46 18.49
N ILE A 179 13.99 -0.55 18.81
CA ILE A 179 15.17 -0.42 19.69
C ILE A 179 16.45 -0.65 18.91
N SER A 180 16.55 -1.77 18.21
CA SER A 180 17.75 -2.14 17.44
C SER A 180 17.42 -3.13 16.34
N MET A 181 18.33 -3.26 15.37
CA MET A 181 18.23 -4.22 14.28
C MET A 181 19.56 -4.94 14.13
N ASP A 182 19.50 -6.26 13.97
CA ASP A 182 20.61 -7.07 13.50
C ASP A 182 20.32 -7.46 12.05
N SER A 183 21.02 -6.80 11.13
CA SER A 183 20.86 -6.99 9.69
C SER A 183 21.39 -8.33 9.19
N ASP A 184 22.34 -8.94 9.91
CA ASP A 184 22.92 -10.23 9.54
C ASP A 184 21.97 -11.36 9.96
N ALA A 185 21.44 -11.29 11.19
CA ALA A 185 20.44 -12.22 11.70
C ALA A 185 19.03 -11.96 11.14
N LYS A 186 18.79 -10.83 10.45
CA LYS A 186 17.48 -10.37 9.97
C LYS A 186 16.43 -10.29 11.08
N THR A 187 16.84 -9.72 12.22
CA THR A 187 15.97 -9.54 13.39
C THR A 187 15.91 -8.08 13.82
N ILE A 188 14.81 -7.73 14.50
CA ILE A 188 14.63 -6.42 15.13
C ILE A 188 14.24 -6.63 16.59
N THR A 189 14.74 -5.76 17.46
CA THR A 189 14.30 -5.63 18.85
C THR A 189 13.38 -4.43 18.93
N TYR A 190 12.23 -4.59 19.58
CA TYR A 190 11.26 -3.53 19.81
C TYR A 190 10.73 -3.63 21.24
N ARG A 191 10.27 -2.51 21.79
CA ARG A 191 9.63 -2.47 23.10
C ARG A 191 8.19 -2.97 22.98
N SER A 192 7.84 -3.98 23.75
CA SER A 192 6.47 -4.49 23.83
C SER A 192 5.53 -3.45 24.48
N HIS A 193 4.23 -3.75 24.55
CA HIS A 193 3.29 -2.91 25.31
C HIS A 193 3.48 -2.99 26.84
N ASP A 194 3.98 -4.12 27.35
CA ASP A 194 4.19 -4.35 28.79
C ASP A 194 5.57 -3.89 29.29
N GLY A 195 6.41 -3.36 28.39
CA GLY A 195 7.73 -2.83 28.72
C GLY A 195 8.84 -3.89 28.80
N SER A 196 8.54 -5.15 28.47
CA SER A 196 9.55 -6.19 28.21
C SER A 196 10.23 -6.08 26.84
#